data_AF-V5HGN4-F1
#
_entry.id   AF-V5HGN4-F1
#
_cell.length_a   1.000
_cell.length_b   1.000
_cell.length_c   1.000
_cell.angle_alpha   90.00
_cell.angle_beta   90.00
_cell.angle_gamma   90.00
#
_symmetry.space_group_name_H-M   'P 1'
#
loop_
_entity.id
_entity.type
_entity.pdbx_description
1 polymer ?
#
loop_
_entity_poly.entity_id
_entity_poly.type
_entity_poly.pdbx_seq_one_letter_code
_entity_poly.pdbx_strand_id
1 'polypeptide(L)'
;REKGVPHESDCISSKFTSEIPYVLPVSDDEKQWKNLTALLKQQGQKLLLVHTPHVPMNETYNDKPYNPFVSAKRDGILMGNDGHSVRAIPLSSTADLSYGVVDVFSKHYPSWVNENYKKAYDDAPFDGILLDQNTPVDMSRPEPINQYKDPPPYKTRCSNNSVNFPFVDFGPELLFKNTVCMDVPHRDPAALHYALHNTYGLKNTQVVTKSMANVTKNKSRQMFFASMSTHTGSGTYGGHFGSGYKATWTMLQSSLVHMLEMSLYGVPMYGSAVCGSEGDPSYDLCSRWYQLSALSSFMFTSRRAGEAPVDPYSLTYMRDVARHNIQIRYTLLDYMHTQLMLFSADGEPFLRPVFFEYPTDRTAWEITRQFFLGSALMAAPVMTADMSLVKVYFPKDSFYNFFSRQQMSVDKTDRWLGVLASEYQPALFIRAGHIVPVRRPNVTVALTQKNPFSLMVATKKADKGKPLAQGLVYIDDGVSMETGFKAEISFRKEPYTTKNPEKTYALEILPKTQSTPNAEVNVGVEKLVILGLGIHKAPTSVRANKCSVDKDSYVYKFKTDSLIVTNLTTQCNVSLGSKYIIKIVF
;
A
#
# COMPACT_ATOMS: atom_id res chain seq x y z
N ARG A 1 -7.17 14.10 13.43
CA ARG A 1 -6.18 14.99 14.08
C ARG A 1 -6.40 15.19 15.58
N GLU A 2 -7.51 15.78 16.01
CA GLU A 2 -7.78 16.05 17.44
C GLU A 2 -7.62 14.83 18.35
N LYS A 3 -7.92 13.64 17.83
CA LYS A 3 -7.81 12.38 18.58
C LYS A 3 -6.45 11.66 18.46
N GLY A 4 -5.48 12.28 17.77
CA GLY A 4 -4.13 11.74 17.63
C GLY A 4 -4.00 10.48 16.77
N VAL A 5 -5.00 10.16 15.93
CA VAL A 5 -4.90 9.09 14.92
C VAL A 5 -4.13 9.66 13.71
N PRO A 6 -3.03 9.02 13.28
CA PRO A 6 -2.34 9.44 12.07
C PRO A 6 -3.22 9.28 10.83
N HIS A 7 -3.17 10.25 9.92
CA HIS A 7 -3.99 10.28 8.71
C HIS A 7 -3.34 11.13 7.62
N GLU A 8 -3.03 10.55 6.48
CA GLU A 8 -2.26 11.22 5.42
C GLU A 8 -3.11 11.74 4.26
N SER A 9 -4.22 11.08 3.94
CA SER A 9 -4.96 11.35 2.71
C SER A 9 -6.45 11.14 2.86
N ASP A 10 -7.23 12.07 2.31
CA ASP A 10 -8.69 11.92 2.15
C ASP A 10 -9.04 11.61 0.69
N CYS A 11 -10.20 10.97 0.49
CA CYS A 11 -10.68 10.57 -0.83
C CYS A 11 -12.04 11.18 -1.15
N ILE A 12 -12.25 11.56 -2.41
CA ILE A 12 -13.59 11.87 -2.94
C ILE A 12 -14.14 10.60 -3.59
N SER A 13 -15.25 10.09 -3.04
CA SER A 13 -15.88 8.83 -3.47
C SER A 13 -16.35 8.84 -4.93
N SER A 14 -16.41 7.66 -5.54
CA SER A 14 -16.94 7.45 -6.88
C SER A 14 -18.40 7.85 -7.04
N LYS A 15 -19.19 7.93 -5.96
CA LYS A 15 -20.55 8.48 -6.03
C LYS A 15 -20.55 9.88 -6.63
N PHE A 16 -19.76 10.79 -6.04
CA PHE A 16 -19.66 12.17 -6.49
C PHE A 16 -19.06 12.28 -7.89
N THR A 17 -17.99 11.54 -8.15
CA THR A 17 -17.32 11.60 -9.46
C THR A 17 -18.05 10.81 -10.54
N SER A 18 -19.03 9.97 -10.21
CA SER A 18 -19.90 9.35 -11.22
C SER A 18 -21.07 10.25 -11.58
N GLU A 19 -21.58 11.08 -10.66
CA GLU A 19 -22.63 12.06 -10.96
C GLU A 19 -22.13 13.22 -11.84
N ILE A 20 -20.88 13.65 -11.62
CA ILE A 20 -20.24 14.71 -12.41
C ILE A 20 -18.76 14.37 -12.67
N PRO A 21 -18.45 13.36 -13.49
CA PRO A 21 -17.08 12.95 -13.76
C PRO A 21 -16.28 14.09 -14.36
N TYR A 22 -15.04 14.21 -13.92
CA TYR A 22 -14.09 15.24 -14.33
C TYR A 22 -14.47 16.70 -14.00
N VAL A 23 -15.47 16.94 -13.16
CA VAL A 23 -15.83 18.28 -12.65
C VAL A 23 -16.15 18.16 -11.17
N LEU A 24 -15.67 19.09 -10.34
CA LEU A 24 -16.11 19.16 -8.94
C LEU A 24 -17.46 19.90 -8.88
N PRO A 25 -18.37 19.54 -7.96
CA PRO A 25 -19.73 20.10 -7.94
C PRO A 25 -19.74 21.63 -8.02
N VAL A 26 -20.47 22.16 -9.01
CA VAL A 26 -20.67 23.60 -9.24
C VAL A 26 -22.03 24.00 -8.67
N SER A 27 -22.11 24.10 -7.34
CA SER A 27 -23.14 24.82 -6.59
C SER A 27 -22.43 25.69 -5.53
N ASP A 28 -23.12 26.28 -4.56
CA ASP A 28 -22.52 27.03 -3.43
C ASP A 28 -21.39 26.27 -2.67
N ASP A 29 -21.18 24.99 -3.00
CA ASP A 29 -20.12 24.09 -2.59
C ASP A 29 -18.76 24.28 -3.31
N GLU A 30 -18.64 25.02 -4.41
CA GLU A 30 -17.33 25.21 -5.09
C GLU A 30 -16.32 25.91 -4.15
N LYS A 31 -16.80 26.88 -3.36
CA LYS A 31 -16.02 27.49 -2.27
C LYS A 31 -15.66 26.46 -1.21
N GLN A 32 -16.56 25.54 -0.88
CA GLN A 32 -16.31 24.52 0.14
C GLN A 32 -15.24 23.51 -0.32
N TRP A 33 -15.23 23.09 -1.58
CA TRP A 33 -14.22 22.17 -2.13
C TRP A 33 -12.84 22.82 -2.23
N LYS A 34 -12.78 24.08 -2.70
CA LYS A 34 -11.55 24.88 -2.69
C LYS A 34 -11.03 25.08 -1.26
N ASN A 35 -11.93 25.36 -0.32
CA ASN A 35 -11.60 25.48 1.10
C ASN A 35 -11.13 24.14 1.70
N LEU A 36 -11.76 23.01 1.37
CA LEU A 36 -11.35 21.68 1.83
C LEU A 36 -9.95 21.36 1.34
N THR A 37 -9.68 21.56 0.06
CA THR A 37 -8.35 21.28 -0.53
C THR A 37 -7.28 22.19 0.07
N ALA A 38 -7.61 23.47 0.29
CA ALA A 38 -6.73 24.40 0.99
C ALA A 38 -6.48 23.98 2.45
N LEU A 39 -7.52 23.53 3.15
CA LEU A 39 -7.45 23.03 4.52
C LEU A 39 -6.55 21.79 4.61
N LEU A 40 -6.76 20.79 3.75
CA LEU A 40 -5.94 19.58 3.67
C LEU A 40 -4.48 19.93 3.40
N LYS A 41 -4.21 20.84 2.47
CA LYS A 41 -2.85 21.31 2.17
C LYS A 41 -2.20 22.05 3.34
N GLN A 42 -2.91 22.96 4.00
CA GLN A 42 -2.43 23.66 5.21
C GLN A 42 -2.08 22.66 6.31
N GLN A 43 -2.83 21.57 6.35
CA GLN A 43 -2.64 20.47 7.28
C GLN A 43 -1.50 19.54 6.86
N GLY A 44 -1.00 19.61 5.62
CA GLY A 44 -0.01 18.68 5.08
C GLY A 44 -0.58 17.32 4.70
N GLN A 45 -1.89 17.25 4.45
CA GLN A 45 -2.60 16.07 3.95
C GLN A 45 -2.80 16.14 2.44
N LYS A 46 -3.11 14.98 1.88
CA LYS A 46 -3.28 14.77 0.44
C LYS A 46 -4.75 14.53 0.09
N LEU A 47 -5.12 14.85 -1.15
CA LEU A 47 -6.45 14.56 -1.67
C LEU A 47 -6.36 13.55 -2.81
N LEU A 48 -7.13 12.47 -2.73
CA LEU A 48 -7.25 11.47 -3.79
C LEU A 48 -8.64 11.53 -4.43
N LEU A 49 -8.68 11.42 -5.75
CA LEU A 49 -9.93 11.39 -6.52
C LEU A 49 -10.26 9.94 -6.90
N VAL A 50 -11.39 9.40 -6.44
CA VAL A 50 -11.89 8.11 -6.96
C VAL A 50 -12.64 8.38 -8.25
N HIS A 51 -12.32 7.70 -9.35
CA HIS A 51 -12.85 8.02 -10.67
C HIS A 51 -13.28 6.76 -11.42
N THR A 52 -14.43 6.81 -12.10
CA THR A 52 -14.98 5.69 -12.90
C THR A 52 -14.86 5.98 -14.40
N PRO A 53 -14.86 4.99 -15.29
CA PRO A 53 -14.85 5.24 -16.74
C PRO A 53 -16.22 5.68 -17.30
N HIS A 54 -17.21 5.90 -16.45
CA HIS A 54 -18.59 6.22 -16.82
C HIS A 54 -18.79 7.72 -16.92
N VAL A 55 -19.56 8.16 -17.91
CA VAL A 55 -19.88 9.57 -18.15
C VAL A 55 -21.40 9.74 -18.25
N PRO A 56 -22.06 10.52 -17.37
CA PRO A 56 -23.45 10.86 -17.50
C PRO A 56 -23.75 11.44 -18.88
N MET A 57 -24.79 10.93 -19.55
CA MET A 57 -25.19 11.31 -20.89
C MET A 57 -26.08 12.56 -20.91
N ASN A 58 -25.72 13.56 -20.11
CA ASN A 58 -26.42 14.84 -20.07
C ASN A 58 -25.63 15.87 -20.87
N GLU A 59 -26.30 16.63 -21.74
CA GLU A 59 -25.63 17.73 -22.46
C GLU A 59 -25.42 18.96 -21.56
N THR A 60 -26.18 19.05 -20.46
CA THR A 60 -26.09 20.15 -19.49
C THR A 60 -26.06 19.64 -18.04
N TYR A 61 -25.48 20.44 -17.16
CA TYR A 61 -25.48 20.29 -15.71
C TYR A 61 -25.63 21.69 -15.08
N ASN A 62 -26.63 21.89 -14.23
CA ASN A 62 -27.00 23.21 -13.68
C ASN A 62 -27.10 24.30 -14.77
N ASP A 63 -27.86 24.01 -15.84
CA ASP A 63 -28.08 24.88 -17.01
C ASP A 63 -26.81 25.30 -17.79
N LYS A 64 -25.66 24.67 -17.51
CA LYS A 64 -24.41 24.89 -18.23
C LYS A 64 -24.02 23.65 -19.04
N PRO A 65 -23.32 23.78 -20.18
CA PRO A 65 -22.84 22.63 -20.94
C PRO A 65 -21.99 21.69 -20.08
N TYR A 66 -22.34 20.40 -20.07
CA TYR A 66 -21.55 19.36 -19.40
C TYR A 66 -20.44 18.90 -20.34
N ASN A 67 -19.31 19.61 -20.30
CA ASN A 67 -18.20 19.44 -21.25
C ASN A 67 -17.69 17.98 -21.38
N PRO A 68 -17.56 17.17 -20.32
CA PRO A 68 -17.07 15.79 -20.47
C PRO A 68 -17.90 14.94 -21.44
N PHE A 69 -19.23 14.96 -21.34
CA PHE A 69 -20.08 14.22 -22.29
C PHE A 69 -20.09 14.84 -23.69
N VAL A 70 -20.23 16.17 -23.77
CA VAL A 70 -20.29 16.89 -25.04
C VAL A 70 -18.99 16.69 -25.85
N SER A 71 -17.83 16.84 -25.20
CA SER A 71 -16.52 16.58 -25.82
C SER A 71 -16.32 15.10 -26.15
N ALA A 72 -16.78 14.17 -25.30
CA ALA A 72 -16.67 12.74 -25.58
C ALA A 72 -17.49 12.33 -26.81
N LYS A 73 -18.70 12.88 -26.97
CA LYS A 73 -19.56 12.67 -28.14
C LYS A 73 -18.93 13.29 -29.40
N ARG A 74 -18.41 14.52 -29.30
CA ARG A 74 -17.72 15.23 -30.40
C ARG A 74 -16.49 14.45 -30.89
N ASP A 75 -15.67 13.97 -29.97
CA ASP A 75 -14.37 13.35 -30.29
C ASP A 75 -14.46 11.82 -30.47
N GLY A 76 -15.66 11.25 -30.41
CA GLY A 76 -15.88 9.82 -30.61
C GLY A 76 -15.22 8.95 -29.54
N ILE A 77 -15.26 9.40 -28.28
CA ILE A 77 -14.59 8.77 -27.13
C ILE A 77 -15.44 7.68 -26.49
N LEU A 78 -16.76 7.67 -26.66
CA LEU A 78 -17.61 6.66 -26.04
C LEU A 78 -17.56 5.33 -26.81
N MET A 79 -17.56 4.21 -26.09
CA MET A 79 -17.69 2.87 -26.67
C MET A 79 -18.94 2.75 -27.54
N GLY A 80 -18.83 2.00 -28.62
CA GLY A 80 -19.93 1.75 -29.57
C GLY A 80 -19.64 2.29 -30.97
N ASN A 81 -20.70 2.35 -31.77
CA ASN A 81 -20.65 2.70 -33.19
C ASN A 81 -21.13 4.13 -33.45
N ASP A 82 -20.93 4.60 -34.68
CA ASP A 82 -21.46 5.89 -35.11
C ASP A 82 -22.99 5.91 -34.95
N GLY A 83 -23.48 6.87 -34.16
CA GLY A 83 -24.89 7.03 -33.82
C GLY A 83 -25.37 6.29 -32.57
N HIS A 84 -24.60 5.32 -32.04
CA HIS A 84 -25.01 4.51 -30.89
C HIS A 84 -23.87 4.26 -29.89
N SER A 85 -23.84 5.05 -28.81
CA SER A 85 -22.97 4.81 -27.66
C SER A 85 -23.55 3.78 -26.70
N VAL A 86 -22.68 2.95 -26.13
CA VAL A 86 -23.04 2.01 -25.06
C VAL A 86 -23.61 2.76 -23.87
N ARG A 87 -24.70 2.23 -23.31
CA ARG A 87 -25.26 2.69 -22.04
C ARG A 87 -25.00 1.66 -20.96
N ALA A 88 -24.55 2.12 -19.80
CA ALA A 88 -24.28 1.29 -18.63
C ALA A 88 -24.85 1.91 -17.35
N ILE A 89 -25.01 1.09 -16.32
CA ILE A 89 -25.36 1.52 -14.96
C ILE A 89 -24.16 1.21 -14.05
N PRO A 90 -23.32 2.20 -13.66
CA PRO A 90 -22.25 1.96 -12.69
C PRO A 90 -22.83 1.59 -11.32
N LEU A 91 -22.06 0.88 -10.50
CA LEU A 91 -22.44 0.55 -9.12
C LEU A 91 -22.67 1.81 -8.25
N SER A 92 -22.00 2.90 -8.59
CA SER A 92 -22.13 4.20 -7.92
C SER A 92 -23.26 5.07 -8.45
N SER A 93 -24.05 4.59 -9.42
CA SER A 93 -25.10 5.38 -10.09
C SER A 93 -26.16 5.90 -9.14
N THR A 94 -26.70 7.08 -9.44
CA THR A 94 -28.00 7.50 -8.95
C THR A 94 -29.10 7.06 -9.92
N ALA A 95 -30.31 6.82 -9.40
CA ALA A 95 -31.39 6.17 -10.17
C ALA A 95 -31.85 6.94 -11.42
N ASP A 96 -31.50 8.23 -11.55
CA ASP A 96 -32.07 9.15 -12.55
C ASP A 96 -31.14 9.46 -13.74
N LEU A 97 -29.95 8.84 -13.83
CA LEU A 97 -28.96 9.15 -14.87
C LEU A 97 -28.68 7.96 -15.82
N SER A 98 -28.52 8.25 -17.11
CA SER A 98 -27.96 7.31 -18.10
C SER A 98 -26.47 7.58 -18.28
N TYR A 99 -25.65 6.53 -18.36
CA TYR A 99 -24.19 6.68 -18.46
C TYR A 99 -23.63 6.06 -19.73
N GLY A 100 -22.78 6.81 -20.43
CA GLY A 100 -21.90 6.29 -21.46
C GLY A 100 -20.64 5.68 -20.83
N VAL A 101 -19.98 4.77 -21.54
CA VAL A 101 -18.69 4.21 -21.12
C VAL A 101 -17.60 4.72 -22.05
N VAL A 102 -16.50 5.23 -21.49
CA VAL A 102 -15.37 5.73 -22.26
C VAL A 102 -14.61 4.59 -22.95
N ASP A 103 -14.32 4.71 -24.24
CA ASP A 103 -13.39 3.87 -24.96
C ASP A 103 -11.94 4.31 -24.67
N VAL A 104 -11.32 3.64 -23.70
CA VAL A 104 -9.95 3.94 -23.26
C VAL A 104 -8.88 3.59 -24.31
N PHE A 105 -9.27 2.89 -25.37
CA PHE A 105 -8.36 2.54 -26.46
C PHE A 105 -8.32 3.63 -27.54
N SER A 106 -9.38 4.44 -27.67
CA SER A 106 -9.47 5.55 -28.61
C SER A 106 -8.19 6.39 -28.66
N LYS A 107 -7.72 6.71 -29.88
CA LYS A 107 -6.54 7.55 -30.08
C LYS A 107 -6.72 8.98 -29.54
N HIS A 108 -7.97 9.42 -29.38
CA HIS A 108 -8.33 10.74 -28.85
C HIS A 108 -8.46 10.73 -27.32
N TYR A 109 -8.50 9.57 -26.68
CA TYR A 109 -8.66 9.44 -25.24
C TYR A 109 -7.60 10.21 -24.42
N PRO A 110 -6.29 10.17 -24.75
CA PRO A 110 -5.28 10.94 -23.99
C PRO A 110 -5.53 12.45 -23.98
N SER A 111 -5.96 13.03 -25.12
CA SER A 111 -6.28 14.45 -25.23
C SER A 111 -7.53 14.80 -24.43
N TRP A 112 -8.56 13.96 -24.52
CA TRP A 112 -9.80 14.13 -23.76
C TRP A 112 -9.57 14.04 -22.25
N VAL A 113 -8.74 13.10 -21.79
CA VAL A 113 -8.28 12.96 -20.40
C VAL A 113 -7.56 14.23 -19.94
N ASN A 114 -6.64 14.76 -20.76
CA ASN A 114 -5.91 15.99 -20.43
C ASN A 114 -6.87 17.17 -20.25
N GLU A 115 -7.80 17.39 -21.19
CA GLU A 115 -8.78 18.49 -21.12
C GLU A 115 -9.62 18.42 -19.85
N ASN A 116 -10.21 17.25 -19.58
CA ASN A 116 -11.20 17.09 -18.53
C ASN A 116 -10.55 17.04 -17.12
N TYR A 117 -9.43 16.33 -16.94
CA TYR A 117 -8.72 16.38 -15.65
C TYR A 117 -8.03 17.72 -15.39
N LYS A 118 -7.62 18.47 -16.43
CA LYS A 118 -7.04 19.81 -16.25
C LYS A 118 -8.03 20.75 -15.57
N LYS A 119 -9.29 20.73 -16.00
CA LYS A 119 -10.36 21.50 -15.38
C LYS A 119 -10.54 21.11 -13.91
N ALA A 120 -10.75 19.83 -13.63
CA ALA A 120 -10.92 19.34 -12.25
C ALA A 120 -9.74 19.72 -11.34
N TYR A 121 -8.51 19.59 -11.86
CA TYR A 121 -7.29 19.90 -11.12
C TYR A 121 -7.11 21.40 -10.86
N ASP A 122 -7.48 22.26 -11.82
CA ASP A 122 -7.46 23.72 -11.62
C ASP A 122 -8.47 24.16 -10.56
N ASP A 123 -9.63 23.51 -10.51
CA ASP A 123 -10.69 23.80 -9.56
C ASP A 123 -10.32 23.33 -8.14
N ALA A 124 -9.83 22.09 -7.99
CA ALA A 124 -9.23 21.63 -6.74
C ALA A 124 -8.05 20.67 -7.01
N PRO A 125 -6.81 21.11 -6.77
CA PRO A 125 -5.65 20.28 -7.03
C PRO A 125 -5.59 19.05 -6.12
N PHE A 126 -5.60 17.87 -6.72
CA PHE A 126 -5.47 16.58 -6.05
C PHE A 126 -4.03 16.02 -6.15
N ASP A 127 -3.74 14.97 -5.40
CA ASP A 127 -2.42 14.33 -5.28
C ASP A 127 -2.40 12.92 -5.88
N GLY A 128 -3.55 12.37 -6.23
CA GLY A 128 -3.65 11.06 -6.85
C GLY A 128 -5.05 10.69 -7.32
N ILE A 129 -5.15 9.58 -8.06
CA ILE A 129 -6.41 9.07 -8.63
C ILE A 129 -6.54 7.57 -8.34
N LEU A 130 -7.71 7.17 -7.82
CA LEU A 130 -8.12 5.78 -7.68
C LEU A 130 -9.10 5.45 -8.81
N LEU A 131 -8.70 4.60 -9.75
CA LEU A 131 -9.54 4.19 -10.87
C LEU A 131 -10.43 3.02 -10.45
N ASP A 132 -11.69 3.35 -10.21
CA ASP A 132 -12.76 2.49 -9.72
C ASP A 132 -13.62 2.00 -10.90
N GLN A 133 -14.27 0.85 -10.74
CA GLN A 133 -15.25 0.30 -11.71
C GLN A 133 -14.74 0.21 -13.17
N ASN A 134 -13.42 0.13 -13.36
CA ASN A 134 -12.78 0.08 -14.67
C ASN A 134 -12.59 -1.35 -15.21
N THR A 135 -13.46 -2.28 -14.80
CA THR A 135 -13.82 -3.51 -15.52
C THR A 135 -15.03 -3.27 -16.43
N PRO A 136 -15.06 -2.12 -17.11
CA PRO A 136 -16.23 -1.24 -17.31
C PRO A 136 -17.55 -1.81 -16.75
N VAL A 137 -17.84 -1.53 -15.47
CA VAL A 137 -18.99 -2.11 -14.75
C VAL A 137 -20.33 -1.73 -15.40
N ASP A 138 -21.24 -2.67 -15.51
CA ASP A 138 -22.64 -2.41 -15.88
C ASP A 138 -23.60 -3.30 -15.09
N MET A 139 -24.25 -2.70 -14.10
CA MET A 139 -25.20 -3.35 -13.20
C MET A 139 -26.57 -3.63 -13.83
N SER A 140 -26.82 -3.19 -15.07
CA SER A 140 -28.07 -3.52 -15.77
C SER A 140 -28.17 -4.98 -16.21
N ARG A 141 -27.10 -5.77 -16.02
CA ARG A 141 -27.00 -7.20 -16.40
C ARG A 141 -26.60 -8.12 -15.23
N PRO A 142 -27.41 -8.23 -14.16
CA PRO A 142 -27.03 -8.97 -12.95
C PRO A 142 -27.38 -10.48 -12.97
N GLU A 143 -28.19 -10.97 -13.92
CA GLU A 143 -28.82 -12.30 -13.83
C GLU A 143 -27.90 -13.49 -14.20
N PRO A 144 -27.88 -14.58 -13.40
CA PRO A 144 -27.16 -15.82 -13.72
C PRO A 144 -27.89 -16.73 -14.72
N ILE A 145 -27.13 -17.50 -15.50
CA ILE A 145 -27.65 -18.35 -16.61
C ILE A 145 -28.51 -19.50 -16.09
N ASN A 146 -28.23 -20.03 -14.91
CA ASN A 146 -28.91 -21.22 -14.39
C ASN A 146 -30.44 -21.06 -14.18
N GLN A 147 -30.98 -19.86 -14.36
CA GLN A 147 -32.43 -19.62 -14.45
C GLN A 147 -33.02 -19.87 -15.86
N TYR A 148 -32.20 -19.90 -16.92
CA TYR A 148 -32.65 -20.04 -18.31
C TYR A 148 -31.64 -20.83 -19.15
N LYS A 149 -32.04 -22.00 -19.68
CA LYS A 149 -31.19 -22.82 -20.57
C LYS A 149 -30.74 -22.10 -21.84
N ASP A 150 -31.49 -21.08 -22.27
CA ASP A 150 -31.18 -20.16 -23.37
C ASP A 150 -31.87 -18.80 -23.09
N PRO A 151 -31.21 -17.82 -22.44
CA PRO A 151 -31.84 -16.53 -22.18
C PRO A 151 -32.06 -15.78 -23.50
N PRO A 152 -33.30 -15.37 -23.83
CA PRO A 152 -33.57 -14.66 -25.07
C PRO A 152 -32.84 -13.30 -25.13
N PRO A 153 -32.37 -12.85 -26.31
CA PRO A 153 -31.62 -11.60 -26.45
C PRO A 153 -32.34 -10.34 -25.95
N TYR A 154 -33.68 -10.34 -25.92
CA TYR A 154 -34.46 -9.24 -25.34
C TYR A 154 -34.34 -9.12 -23.81
N LYS A 155 -33.94 -10.19 -23.10
CA LYS A 155 -33.72 -10.17 -21.66
C LYS A 155 -32.32 -9.65 -21.29
N THR A 156 -31.32 -9.80 -22.16
CA THR A 156 -29.92 -9.47 -21.85
C THR A 156 -29.43 -8.15 -22.49
N ARG A 157 -30.22 -7.52 -23.38
CA ARG A 157 -29.87 -6.32 -24.16
C ARG A 157 -28.58 -6.46 -25.01
N CYS A 158 -28.01 -7.66 -25.11
CA CYS A 158 -26.84 -7.97 -25.92
C CYS A 158 -27.27 -8.81 -27.13
N SER A 159 -26.56 -8.67 -28.26
CA SER A 159 -26.92 -9.42 -29.48
C SER A 159 -26.67 -10.91 -29.29
N ASN A 160 -27.53 -11.75 -29.88
CA ASN A 160 -27.36 -13.20 -29.90
C ASN A 160 -26.27 -13.59 -30.92
N ASN A 161 -25.03 -13.75 -30.44
CA ASN A 161 -23.88 -14.15 -31.24
C ASN A 161 -22.87 -14.94 -30.40
N SER A 162 -21.86 -15.51 -31.06
CA SER A 162 -20.88 -16.39 -30.45
C SER A 162 -19.90 -15.70 -29.49
N VAL A 163 -19.84 -14.37 -29.43
CA VAL A 163 -18.97 -13.65 -28.48
C VAL A 163 -19.70 -13.32 -27.17
N ASN A 164 -21.00 -13.05 -27.24
CA ASN A 164 -21.85 -12.89 -26.06
C ASN A 164 -22.30 -14.23 -25.47
N PHE A 165 -22.50 -15.23 -26.34
CA PHE A 165 -22.92 -16.58 -25.98
C PHE A 165 -21.94 -17.60 -26.59
N PRO A 166 -20.71 -17.68 -26.06
CA PRO A 166 -19.73 -18.63 -26.55
C PRO A 166 -20.16 -20.07 -26.27
N PHE A 167 -19.78 -21.00 -27.15
CA PHE A 167 -20.06 -22.42 -26.98
C PHE A 167 -19.24 -23.06 -25.83
N VAL A 168 -18.23 -22.35 -25.33
CA VAL A 168 -17.40 -22.78 -24.20
C VAL A 168 -18.12 -22.44 -22.90
N ASP A 169 -18.28 -23.44 -22.04
CA ASP A 169 -18.81 -23.27 -20.68
C ASP A 169 -17.76 -22.57 -19.79
N PHE A 170 -18.06 -21.33 -19.41
CA PHE A 170 -17.26 -20.52 -18.47
C PHE A 170 -17.83 -20.57 -17.04
N GLY A 171 -18.72 -21.52 -16.75
CA GLY A 171 -19.46 -21.63 -15.51
C GLY A 171 -20.86 -21.00 -15.59
N PRO A 172 -21.51 -20.73 -14.44
CA PRO A 172 -22.92 -20.36 -14.40
C PRO A 172 -23.23 -18.94 -14.90
N GLU A 173 -22.23 -18.18 -15.34
CA GLU A 173 -22.33 -16.75 -15.64
C GLU A 173 -21.91 -16.43 -17.08
N LEU A 174 -22.55 -15.44 -17.69
CA LEU A 174 -22.17 -14.94 -19.02
C LEU A 174 -20.96 -14.01 -18.92
N LEU A 175 -20.15 -13.94 -19.97
CA LEU A 175 -18.99 -13.05 -20.03
C LEU A 175 -19.35 -11.58 -19.79
N PHE A 176 -20.55 -11.17 -20.20
CA PHE A 176 -21.06 -9.80 -20.03
C PHE A 176 -21.76 -9.56 -18.69
N LYS A 177 -21.71 -10.50 -17.74
CA LYS A 177 -22.26 -10.28 -16.40
C LYS A 177 -21.56 -9.10 -15.73
N ASN A 178 -22.36 -8.15 -15.23
CA ASN A 178 -21.87 -6.95 -14.55
C ASN A 178 -20.87 -6.11 -15.39
N THR A 179 -20.87 -6.24 -16.71
CA THR A 179 -20.04 -5.47 -17.64
C THR A 179 -20.78 -5.23 -18.97
N VAL A 180 -20.13 -4.54 -19.91
CA VAL A 180 -20.69 -4.24 -21.24
C VAL A 180 -20.73 -5.51 -22.12
N CYS A 181 -21.57 -5.52 -23.16
CA CYS A 181 -21.66 -6.67 -24.07
C CYS A 181 -20.30 -6.92 -24.77
N MET A 182 -19.97 -8.18 -25.01
CA MET A 182 -18.70 -8.59 -25.61
C MET A 182 -18.58 -8.18 -27.08
N ASP A 183 -19.70 -8.02 -27.77
CA ASP A 183 -19.79 -7.53 -29.15
C ASP A 183 -19.79 -6.00 -29.28
N VAL A 184 -19.58 -5.27 -28.19
CA VAL A 184 -19.36 -3.81 -28.26
C VAL A 184 -18.09 -3.54 -29.05
N PRO A 185 -18.14 -2.72 -30.11
CA PRO A 185 -16.96 -2.35 -30.88
C PRO A 185 -16.19 -1.20 -30.21
N HIS A 186 -14.86 -1.31 -30.30
CA HIS A 186 -13.89 -0.26 -30.07
C HIS A 186 -13.41 0.30 -31.40
N ARG A 187 -13.07 1.59 -31.42
CA ARG A 187 -12.69 2.28 -32.67
C ARG A 187 -11.22 2.12 -33.03
N ASP A 188 -10.35 2.26 -32.03
CA ASP A 188 -8.90 2.25 -32.19
C ASP A 188 -8.26 1.38 -31.09
N PRO A 189 -7.79 0.15 -31.35
CA PRO A 189 -7.94 -0.59 -32.61
C PRO A 189 -9.40 -0.98 -32.85
N ALA A 190 -9.76 -1.17 -34.13
CA ALA A 190 -11.04 -1.75 -34.52
C ALA A 190 -11.11 -3.20 -34.03
N ALA A 191 -11.75 -3.41 -32.89
CA ALA A 191 -11.87 -4.71 -32.23
C ALA A 191 -13.14 -4.76 -31.38
N LEU A 192 -13.63 -5.96 -31.11
CA LEU A 192 -14.72 -6.15 -30.16
C LEU A 192 -14.19 -6.13 -28.73
N HIS A 193 -15.02 -5.69 -27.80
CA HIS A 193 -14.71 -5.67 -26.37
C HIS A 193 -14.29 -7.04 -25.86
N TYR A 194 -14.82 -8.11 -26.44
CA TYR A 194 -14.39 -9.50 -26.22
C TYR A 194 -12.86 -9.67 -26.21
N ALA A 195 -12.16 -9.05 -27.16
CA ALA A 195 -10.71 -9.18 -27.29
C ALA A 195 -9.92 -8.25 -26.35
N LEU A 196 -10.56 -7.20 -25.84
CA LEU A 196 -9.89 -6.11 -25.13
C LEU A 196 -10.27 -6.03 -23.64
N HIS A 197 -11.33 -6.70 -23.20
CA HIS A 197 -11.93 -6.59 -21.87
C HIS A 197 -10.91 -6.65 -20.74
N ASN A 198 -10.08 -7.70 -20.70
CA ASN A 198 -9.07 -7.91 -19.66
C ASN A 198 -7.93 -6.88 -19.65
N THR A 199 -7.76 -6.12 -20.73
CA THR A 199 -6.72 -5.08 -20.83
C THR A 199 -7.26 -3.67 -20.63
N TYR A 200 -8.59 -3.52 -20.52
CA TYR A 200 -9.23 -2.21 -20.39
C TYR A 200 -8.71 -1.43 -19.17
N GLY A 201 -8.68 -2.06 -18.00
CA GLY A 201 -8.21 -1.43 -16.76
C GLY A 201 -6.77 -0.95 -16.86
N LEU A 202 -5.88 -1.81 -17.36
CA LEU A 202 -4.48 -1.48 -17.62
C LEU A 202 -4.37 -0.28 -18.57
N LYS A 203 -5.08 -0.29 -19.70
CA LYS A 203 -5.05 0.80 -20.67
C LYS A 203 -5.55 2.11 -20.07
N ASN A 204 -6.62 2.05 -19.28
CA ASN A 204 -7.16 3.18 -18.55
C ASN A 204 -6.13 3.79 -17.60
N THR A 205 -5.51 2.96 -16.73
CA THR A 205 -4.45 3.42 -15.82
C THR A 205 -3.25 4.00 -16.57
N GLN A 206 -2.79 3.34 -17.63
CA GLN A 206 -1.68 3.81 -18.46
C GLN A 206 -1.89 5.22 -19.01
N VAL A 207 -3.06 5.49 -19.58
CA VAL A 207 -3.36 6.80 -20.19
C VAL A 207 -3.49 7.86 -19.10
N VAL A 208 -4.25 7.59 -18.04
CA VAL A 208 -4.47 8.54 -16.94
C VAL A 208 -3.14 8.92 -16.27
N THR A 209 -2.32 7.94 -15.90
CA THR A 209 -1.01 8.19 -15.26
C THR A 209 -0.10 9.05 -16.14
N LYS A 210 0.00 8.75 -17.45
CA LYS A 210 0.83 9.52 -18.38
C LYS A 210 0.31 10.93 -18.63
N SER A 211 -1.01 11.11 -18.66
CA SER A 211 -1.67 12.40 -18.85
C SER A 211 -1.43 13.36 -17.68
N MET A 212 -1.22 12.87 -16.45
CA MET A 212 -1.11 13.74 -15.27
C MET A 212 0.10 14.67 -15.28
N ALA A 213 1.17 14.32 -15.98
CA ALA A 213 2.31 15.22 -16.18
C ALA A 213 1.92 16.51 -16.91
N ASN A 214 0.97 16.43 -17.85
CA ASN A 214 0.44 17.58 -18.58
C ASN A 214 -0.60 18.34 -17.75
N VAL A 215 -1.49 17.62 -17.07
CA VAL A 215 -2.55 18.19 -16.21
C VAL A 215 -1.96 19.05 -15.10
N THR A 216 -0.96 18.54 -14.41
CA THR A 216 -0.31 19.24 -13.30
C THR A 216 0.69 20.30 -13.74
N LYS A 217 1.05 20.33 -15.03
CA LYS A 217 2.18 21.10 -15.59
C LYS A 217 3.50 20.85 -14.85
N ASN A 218 3.64 19.70 -14.19
CA ASN A 218 4.82 19.34 -13.42
C ASN A 218 5.21 17.89 -13.72
N LYS A 219 6.14 17.73 -14.65
CA LYS A 219 6.62 16.41 -15.09
C LYS A 219 7.45 15.69 -14.04
N SER A 220 7.97 16.36 -13.01
CA SER A 220 8.77 15.73 -11.96
C SER A 220 7.98 15.37 -10.72
N ARG A 221 6.72 15.82 -10.59
CA ARG A 221 5.86 15.49 -9.45
C ARG A 221 5.31 14.07 -9.58
N GLN A 222 5.58 13.26 -8.57
CA GLN A 222 4.94 11.97 -8.38
C GLN A 222 3.51 12.16 -7.88
N MET A 223 2.58 11.41 -8.46
CA MET A 223 1.20 11.30 -8.02
C MET A 223 0.88 9.85 -7.68
N PHE A 224 -0.07 9.66 -6.77
CA PHE A 224 -0.51 8.31 -6.42
C PHE A 224 -1.58 7.82 -7.40
N PHE A 225 -1.39 6.61 -7.94
CA PHE A 225 -2.40 5.94 -8.75
C PHE A 225 -2.66 4.55 -8.21
N ALA A 226 -3.92 4.15 -8.18
CA ALA A 226 -4.28 2.75 -8.01
C ALA A 226 -5.51 2.42 -8.84
N SER A 227 -5.68 1.15 -9.19
CA SER A 227 -6.77 0.71 -10.05
C SER A 227 -7.40 -0.59 -9.56
N MET A 228 -8.73 -0.69 -9.67
CA MET A 228 -9.44 -1.94 -9.41
C MET A 228 -9.14 -3.02 -10.46
N SER A 229 -9.15 -2.67 -11.74
CA SER A 229 -8.85 -3.63 -12.82
C SER A 229 -7.37 -3.61 -13.17
N THR A 230 -6.74 -4.78 -13.09
CA THR A 230 -5.32 -4.96 -13.41
C THR A 230 -5.12 -6.05 -14.46
N HIS A 231 -3.98 -5.98 -15.14
CA HIS A 231 -3.46 -7.00 -16.04
C HIS A 231 -1.93 -7.08 -15.86
N THR A 232 -1.27 -8.05 -16.48
CA THR A 232 0.21 -8.13 -16.47
C THR A 232 0.84 -6.80 -16.87
N GLY A 233 1.73 -6.26 -16.04
CA GLY A 233 2.37 -4.96 -16.23
C GLY A 233 1.65 -3.77 -15.58
N SER A 234 0.49 -3.95 -14.94
CA SER A 234 -0.22 -2.86 -14.23
C SER A 234 0.61 -2.18 -13.16
N GLY A 235 1.48 -2.91 -12.45
CA GLY A 235 2.32 -2.38 -11.38
C GLY A 235 3.30 -1.30 -11.81
N THR A 236 3.60 -1.18 -13.11
CA THR A 236 4.41 -0.09 -13.67
C THR A 236 3.69 1.27 -13.65
N TYR A 237 2.36 1.28 -13.59
CA TYR A 237 1.56 2.51 -13.72
C TYR A 237 0.85 2.91 -12.43
N GLY A 238 0.77 2.03 -11.44
CA GLY A 238 0.13 2.29 -10.17
C GLY A 238 -0.10 1.03 -9.35
N GLY A 239 -0.74 1.21 -8.20
CA GLY A 239 -1.17 0.12 -7.33
C GLY A 239 -2.51 -0.50 -7.72
N HIS A 240 -2.99 -1.37 -6.85
CA HIS A 240 -4.32 -1.96 -6.88
C HIS A 240 -5.01 -1.77 -5.53
N PHE A 241 -6.33 -1.67 -5.56
CA PHE A 241 -7.12 -1.68 -4.33
C PHE A 241 -8.31 -2.61 -4.47
N GLY A 242 -8.45 -3.47 -3.47
CA GLY A 242 -9.55 -4.41 -3.39
C GLY A 242 -10.77 -3.76 -2.74
N SER A 243 -11.89 -3.74 -3.46
CA SER A 243 -13.22 -3.38 -2.96
C SER A 243 -14.17 -4.59 -2.99
N GLY A 244 -15.37 -4.47 -2.42
CA GLY A 244 -16.34 -5.57 -2.39
C GLY A 244 -16.06 -6.65 -1.34
N TYR A 245 -15.20 -6.38 -0.36
CA TYR A 245 -14.94 -7.30 0.74
C TYR A 245 -16.09 -7.27 1.74
N LYS A 246 -16.78 -8.40 1.92
CA LYS A 246 -17.72 -8.56 3.03
C LYS A 246 -16.98 -8.55 4.35
N ALA A 247 -17.58 -7.94 5.38
CA ALA A 247 -17.07 -7.91 6.75
C ALA A 247 -17.13 -9.29 7.43
N THR A 248 -16.30 -10.23 6.96
CA THR A 248 -16.23 -11.62 7.46
C THR A 248 -14.79 -12.09 7.63
N TRP A 249 -14.56 -13.08 8.50
CA TRP A 249 -13.25 -13.69 8.71
C TRP A 249 -12.69 -14.39 7.47
N THR A 250 -13.55 -15.00 6.66
CA THR A 250 -13.14 -15.61 5.38
C THR A 250 -12.56 -14.55 4.45
N MET A 251 -13.20 -13.38 4.35
CA MET A 251 -12.73 -12.28 3.51
C MET A 251 -11.45 -11.62 4.04
N LEU A 252 -11.25 -11.58 5.35
CA LEU A 252 -9.96 -11.20 5.94
C LEU A 252 -8.83 -12.19 5.57
N GLN A 253 -9.11 -13.48 5.52
CA GLN A 253 -8.12 -14.48 5.08
C GLN A 253 -7.83 -14.34 3.58
N SER A 254 -8.87 -14.19 2.76
CA SER A 254 -8.72 -13.95 1.32
C SER A 254 -7.96 -12.66 1.01
N SER A 255 -8.14 -11.60 1.80
CA SER A 255 -7.41 -10.35 1.58
C SER A 255 -5.90 -10.52 1.76
N LEU A 256 -5.44 -11.32 2.74
CA LEU A 256 -4.02 -11.66 2.88
C LEU A 256 -3.52 -12.47 1.68
N VAL A 257 -4.27 -13.44 1.19
CA VAL A 257 -3.88 -14.23 0.01
C VAL A 257 -3.72 -13.31 -1.20
N HIS A 258 -4.69 -12.43 -1.45
CA HIS A 258 -4.61 -11.45 -2.55
C HIS A 258 -3.43 -10.46 -2.37
N MET A 259 -3.12 -10.03 -1.15
CA MET A 259 -1.94 -9.19 -0.87
C MET A 259 -0.64 -9.85 -1.33
N LEU A 260 -0.51 -11.16 -1.07
CA LEU A 260 0.67 -11.95 -1.44
C LEU A 260 0.73 -12.21 -2.94
N GLU A 261 -0.39 -12.60 -3.53
CA GLU A 261 -0.52 -12.83 -4.98
C GLU A 261 -0.18 -11.57 -5.76
N MET A 262 -0.74 -10.42 -5.38
CA MET A 262 -0.47 -9.15 -6.07
C MET A 262 0.99 -8.71 -5.95
N SER A 263 1.63 -8.98 -4.80
CA SER A 263 3.08 -8.77 -4.65
C SER A 263 3.89 -9.65 -5.60
N LEU A 264 3.48 -10.91 -5.82
CA LEU A 264 4.12 -11.82 -6.77
C LEU A 264 3.81 -11.47 -8.24
N TYR A 265 2.61 -10.95 -8.52
CA TYR A 265 2.19 -10.49 -9.85
C TYR A 265 2.84 -9.16 -10.26
N GLY A 266 3.69 -8.61 -9.40
CA GLY A 266 4.41 -7.37 -9.68
C GLY A 266 3.58 -6.11 -9.49
N VAL A 267 2.54 -6.15 -8.65
CA VAL A 267 1.73 -5.00 -8.26
C VAL A 267 1.86 -4.82 -6.74
N PRO A 268 3.00 -4.30 -6.26
CA PRO A 268 3.37 -4.35 -4.85
C PRO A 268 2.52 -3.42 -3.99
N MET A 269 1.95 -2.37 -4.59
CA MET A 269 1.10 -1.39 -3.93
C MET A 269 -0.34 -1.90 -3.92
N TYR A 270 -0.64 -2.78 -2.97
CA TYR A 270 -1.96 -3.38 -2.79
C TYR A 270 -2.54 -3.11 -1.39
N GLY A 271 -3.88 -3.02 -1.31
CA GLY A 271 -4.65 -2.94 -0.08
C GLY A 271 -6.06 -3.49 -0.23
N SER A 272 -6.68 -3.89 0.88
CA SER A 272 -8.13 -4.14 0.99
C SER A 272 -8.78 -3.12 1.93
N ALA A 273 -10.03 -2.75 1.70
CA ALA A 273 -10.79 -1.88 2.60
C ALA A 273 -10.77 -2.44 4.04
N VAL A 274 -10.22 -1.68 4.99
CA VAL A 274 -10.11 -2.12 6.39
C VAL A 274 -11.52 -2.39 6.95
N CYS A 275 -11.67 -3.52 7.64
CA CYS A 275 -12.93 -4.03 8.20
C CYS A 275 -14.00 -4.50 7.19
N GLY A 276 -13.68 -4.47 5.89
CA GLY A 276 -14.61 -4.81 4.83
C GLY A 276 -15.49 -3.62 4.40
N SER A 277 -15.84 -3.60 3.12
CA SER A 277 -16.66 -2.56 2.51
C SER A 277 -18.16 -2.84 2.57
N GLU A 278 -18.58 -4.08 2.84
CA GLU A 278 -19.99 -4.52 2.88
C GLU A 278 -20.33 -5.26 4.18
N GLY A 279 -21.50 -4.98 4.76
CA GLY A 279 -21.96 -5.50 6.04
C GLY A 279 -21.25 -4.90 7.25
N ASP A 280 -21.75 -5.20 8.44
CA ASP A 280 -21.25 -4.64 9.69
C ASP A 280 -20.18 -5.54 10.35
N PRO A 281 -18.92 -5.06 10.49
CA PRO A 281 -17.88 -5.84 11.14
C PRO A 281 -18.07 -5.89 12.65
N SER A 282 -17.76 -7.05 13.27
CA SER A 282 -17.57 -7.10 14.72
C SER A 282 -16.31 -6.34 15.11
N TYR A 283 -16.25 -5.90 16.38
CA TYR A 283 -15.06 -5.26 16.94
C TYR A 283 -13.79 -6.10 16.76
N ASP A 284 -13.85 -7.39 17.12
CA ASP A 284 -12.70 -8.30 16.99
C ASP A 284 -12.25 -8.41 15.53
N LEU A 285 -13.17 -8.65 14.58
CA LEU A 285 -12.82 -8.73 13.17
C LEU A 285 -12.15 -7.44 12.67
N CYS A 286 -12.73 -6.28 12.98
CA CYS A 286 -12.22 -4.99 12.56
C CYS A 286 -10.83 -4.73 13.18
N SER A 287 -10.63 -5.08 14.46
CA SER A 287 -9.33 -4.98 15.14
C SER A 287 -8.24 -5.78 14.42
N ARG A 288 -8.54 -7.03 14.01
CA ARG A 288 -7.58 -7.89 13.29
C ARG A 288 -7.33 -7.42 11.87
N TRP A 289 -8.33 -6.84 11.21
CA TRP A 289 -8.15 -6.23 9.90
C TRP A 289 -7.24 -4.99 9.94
N TYR A 290 -7.32 -4.17 11.00
CA TYR A 290 -6.37 -3.08 11.22
C TYR A 290 -4.94 -3.58 11.40
N GLN A 291 -4.74 -4.69 12.13
CA GLN A 291 -3.42 -5.31 12.28
C GLN A 291 -2.82 -5.74 10.95
N LEU A 292 -3.59 -6.45 10.11
CA LEU A 292 -3.15 -6.86 8.78
C LEU A 292 -2.86 -5.64 7.90
N SER A 293 -3.81 -4.69 7.83
CA SER A 293 -3.73 -3.54 6.93
C SER A 293 -2.59 -2.60 7.28
N ALA A 294 -2.24 -2.48 8.57
CA ALA A 294 -1.08 -1.72 9.01
C ALA A 294 0.23 -2.18 8.33
N LEU A 295 0.32 -3.47 7.97
CA LEU A 295 1.48 -4.08 7.32
C LEU A 295 1.37 -4.20 5.79
N SER A 296 0.25 -3.79 5.20
CA SER A 296 0.08 -3.73 3.74
C SER A 296 0.86 -2.54 3.13
N SER A 297 1.04 -2.50 1.82
CA SER A 297 1.61 -1.31 1.16
C SER A 297 0.59 -0.18 1.03
N PHE A 298 -0.70 -0.51 0.83
CA PHE A 298 -1.78 0.46 0.71
C PHE A 298 -2.86 0.19 1.76
N MET A 299 -3.04 1.11 2.70
CA MET A 299 -4.03 1.01 3.76
C MET A 299 -5.09 2.09 3.57
N PHE A 300 -6.36 1.69 3.45
CA PHE A 300 -7.48 2.62 3.28
C PHE A 300 -8.77 2.06 3.89
N THR A 301 -9.64 2.96 4.36
CA THR A 301 -11.03 2.62 4.71
C THR A 301 -11.93 2.95 3.52
N SER A 302 -12.93 2.12 3.26
CA SER A 302 -13.95 2.37 2.24
C SER A 302 -15.21 1.59 2.58
N ARG A 303 -16.37 2.15 2.26
CA ARG A 303 -17.68 1.56 2.51
C ARG A 303 -18.57 1.68 1.29
N ARG A 304 -19.39 0.66 1.06
CA ARG A 304 -20.45 0.70 0.06
C ARG A 304 -21.49 1.74 0.49
N ALA A 305 -22.13 2.38 -0.48
CA ALA A 305 -23.20 3.33 -0.20
C ALA A 305 -24.33 2.65 0.62
N GLY A 306 -24.79 3.31 1.69
CA GLY A 306 -25.82 2.82 2.60
C GLY A 306 -25.31 2.02 3.80
N GLU A 307 -24.03 1.63 3.80
CA GLU A 307 -23.40 0.93 4.92
C GLU A 307 -23.01 1.89 6.05
N ALA A 308 -23.01 1.41 7.30
CA ALA A 308 -22.59 2.20 8.45
C ALA A 308 -21.09 2.59 8.34
N PRO A 309 -20.70 3.79 8.81
CA PRO A 309 -19.31 4.21 8.81
C PRO A 309 -18.50 3.34 9.80
N VAL A 310 -17.34 2.88 9.34
CA VAL A 310 -16.36 2.12 10.15
C VAL A 310 -15.11 2.95 10.47
N ASP A 311 -15.19 4.26 10.22
CA ASP A 311 -14.05 5.14 10.41
C ASP A 311 -13.58 5.08 11.86
N PRO A 312 -12.25 5.15 12.08
CA PRO A 312 -11.67 4.96 13.41
C PRO A 312 -12.14 6.01 14.42
N TYR A 313 -12.79 7.09 13.98
CA TYR A 313 -13.33 8.15 14.85
C TYR A 313 -14.78 7.92 15.29
N SER A 314 -15.49 6.99 14.66
CA SER A 314 -16.91 6.74 14.90
C SER A 314 -17.19 6.06 16.24
N LEU A 315 -16.25 5.26 16.75
CA LEU A 315 -16.40 4.48 17.98
C LEU A 315 -15.13 4.58 18.85
N THR A 316 -15.29 4.92 20.13
CA THR A 316 -14.18 5.26 21.05
C THR A 316 -13.17 4.13 21.24
N TYR A 317 -13.63 2.88 21.31
CA TYR A 317 -12.79 1.70 21.51
C TYR A 317 -12.05 1.29 20.22
N MET A 318 -12.74 1.33 19.07
CA MET A 318 -12.11 1.11 17.76
C MET A 318 -11.03 2.13 17.45
N ARG A 319 -11.22 3.38 17.88
CA ARG A 319 -10.25 4.45 17.71
C ARG A 319 -8.88 4.12 18.27
N ASP A 320 -8.83 3.56 19.48
CA ASP A 320 -7.57 3.33 20.17
C ASP A 320 -6.81 2.14 19.54
N VAL A 321 -7.53 1.11 19.10
CA VAL A 321 -6.98 0.00 18.30
C VAL A 321 -6.45 0.49 16.95
N ALA A 322 -7.26 1.26 16.22
CA ALA A 322 -6.87 1.81 14.93
C ALA A 322 -5.66 2.74 15.07
N ARG A 323 -5.67 3.65 16.05
CA ARG A 323 -4.54 4.54 16.35
C ARG A 323 -3.27 3.76 16.59
N HIS A 324 -3.31 2.72 17.43
CA HIS A 324 -2.13 1.94 17.76
C HIS A 324 -1.56 1.20 16.52
N ASN A 325 -2.42 0.54 15.74
CA ASN A 325 -1.98 -0.17 14.52
C ASN A 325 -1.47 0.78 13.44
N ILE A 326 -2.12 1.94 13.25
CA ILE A 326 -1.63 2.98 12.33
C ILE A 326 -0.29 3.55 12.84
N GLN A 327 -0.10 3.69 14.15
CA GLN A 327 1.19 4.10 14.71
C GLN A 327 2.28 3.06 14.47
N ILE A 328 1.99 1.75 14.55
CA ILE A 328 2.92 0.69 14.16
C ILE A 328 3.33 0.85 12.69
N ARG A 329 2.36 1.09 11.80
CA ARG A 329 2.63 1.39 10.39
C ARG A 329 3.56 2.58 10.25
N TYR A 330 3.26 3.69 10.92
CA TYR A 330 4.06 4.93 10.85
C TYR A 330 5.48 4.75 11.41
N THR A 331 5.65 3.85 12.38
CA THR A 331 6.97 3.44 12.87
C THR A 331 7.79 2.71 11.81
N LEU A 332 7.14 1.99 10.89
CA LEU A 332 7.75 1.16 9.86
C LEU A 332 7.83 1.82 8.47
N LEU A 333 7.32 3.05 8.29
CA LEU A 333 7.17 3.68 6.98
C LEU A 333 8.48 3.74 6.18
N ASP A 334 9.61 4.10 6.81
CA ASP A 334 10.89 4.18 6.09
C ASP A 334 11.39 2.80 5.63
N TYR A 335 11.14 1.75 6.42
CA TYR A 335 11.44 0.39 6.00
C TYR A 335 10.52 -0.04 4.84
N MET A 336 9.21 0.20 4.94
CA MET A 336 8.25 -0.07 3.88
C MET A 336 8.58 0.67 2.58
N HIS A 337 8.92 1.95 2.69
CA HIS A 337 9.33 2.78 1.55
C HIS A 337 10.59 2.21 0.89
N THR A 338 11.59 1.84 1.70
CA THR A 338 12.79 1.17 1.19
C THR A 338 12.44 -0.13 0.45
N GLN A 339 11.50 -0.94 0.95
CA GLN A 339 11.06 -2.17 0.26
C GLN A 339 10.36 -1.87 -1.08
N LEU A 340 9.53 -0.83 -1.16
CA LEU A 340 8.89 -0.41 -2.42
C LEU A 340 9.92 0.10 -3.44
N MET A 341 10.96 0.79 -2.98
CA MET A 341 12.05 1.23 -3.84
C MET A 341 12.93 0.07 -4.34
N LEU A 342 13.16 -0.94 -3.51
CA LEU A 342 13.83 -2.18 -3.93
C LEU A 342 12.98 -2.95 -4.94
N PHE A 343 11.67 -3.03 -4.74
CA PHE A 343 10.77 -3.59 -5.74
C PHE A 343 10.90 -2.84 -7.08
N SER A 344 10.87 -1.51 -7.05
CA SER A 344 10.96 -0.68 -8.26
C SER A 344 12.30 -0.86 -9.01
N ALA A 345 13.39 -1.07 -8.27
CA ALA A 345 14.72 -1.24 -8.84
C ALA A 345 14.99 -2.67 -9.34
N ASP A 346 14.65 -3.68 -8.52
CA ASP A 346 15.15 -5.05 -8.67
C ASP A 346 14.00 -6.09 -8.80
N GLY A 347 12.74 -5.67 -8.69
CA GLY A 347 11.57 -6.54 -8.79
C GLY A 347 11.30 -7.42 -7.56
N GLU A 348 12.04 -7.21 -6.47
CA GLU A 348 11.85 -8.00 -5.24
C GLU A 348 10.48 -7.72 -4.58
N PRO A 349 9.61 -8.73 -4.37
CA PRO A 349 8.27 -8.51 -3.82
C PRO A 349 8.26 -7.80 -2.46
N PHE A 350 7.35 -6.83 -2.31
CA PHE A 350 7.15 -6.08 -1.06
C PHE A 350 6.65 -6.99 0.07
N LEU A 351 5.60 -7.77 -0.18
CA LEU A 351 5.22 -8.89 0.68
C LEU A 351 5.63 -10.21 0.04
N ARG A 352 6.14 -11.13 0.87
CA ARG A 352 6.70 -12.41 0.42
C ARG A 352 6.04 -13.54 1.21
N PRO A 353 5.44 -14.54 0.54
CA PRO A 353 5.06 -15.78 1.21
C PRO A 353 6.27 -16.43 1.89
N VAL A 354 6.04 -17.25 2.93
CA VAL A 354 7.16 -17.88 3.67
C VAL A 354 8.01 -18.75 2.74
N PHE A 355 7.42 -19.45 1.77
CA PHE A 355 8.17 -20.26 0.81
C PHE A 355 9.11 -19.44 -0.08
N PHE A 356 8.84 -18.16 -0.30
CA PHE A 356 9.69 -17.30 -1.14
C PHE A 356 11.05 -17.08 -0.47
N GLU A 357 11.06 -16.89 0.84
CA GLU A 357 12.27 -16.74 1.66
C GLU A 357 12.95 -18.09 1.99
N TYR A 358 12.18 -19.19 1.96
CA TYR A 358 12.63 -20.54 2.32
C TYR A 358 12.17 -21.59 1.30
N PRO A 359 12.64 -21.52 0.04
CA PRO A 359 12.11 -22.35 -1.05
C PRO A 359 12.41 -23.85 -0.88
N THR A 360 13.44 -24.20 -0.09
CA THR A 360 13.82 -25.59 0.18
C THR A 360 13.07 -26.21 1.37
N ASP A 361 12.29 -25.41 2.11
CA ASP A 361 11.53 -25.86 3.27
C ASP A 361 10.10 -26.23 2.86
N ARG A 362 9.80 -27.52 2.71
CA ARG A 362 8.49 -28.00 2.25
C ARG A 362 7.33 -27.54 3.15
N THR A 363 7.56 -27.41 4.46
CA THR A 363 6.52 -26.91 5.36
C THR A 363 6.18 -25.44 5.06
N ALA A 364 7.17 -24.65 4.63
CA ALA A 364 6.95 -23.25 4.26
C ALA A 364 6.01 -23.07 3.05
N TRP A 365 5.89 -24.09 2.18
CA TRP A 365 5.01 -24.06 1.00
C TRP A 365 3.53 -24.07 1.37
N GLU A 366 3.19 -24.64 2.52
CA GLU A 366 1.82 -24.77 3.01
C GLU A 366 1.39 -23.58 3.89
N ILE A 367 2.30 -22.65 4.19
CA ILE A 367 2.02 -21.52 5.07
C ILE A 367 1.31 -20.39 4.30
N THR A 368 0.03 -20.21 4.59
CA THR A 368 -0.83 -19.19 3.96
C THR A 368 -1.24 -18.04 4.88
N ARG A 369 -0.97 -18.17 6.19
CA ARG A 369 -1.36 -17.20 7.24
C ARG A 369 -0.17 -16.46 7.86
N GLN A 370 0.98 -16.54 7.23
CA GLN A 370 2.18 -15.80 7.60
C GLN A 370 2.84 -15.26 6.34
N PHE A 371 3.53 -14.14 6.50
CA PHE A 371 4.24 -13.52 5.39
C PHE A 371 5.42 -12.72 5.90
N PHE A 372 6.33 -12.41 4.99
CA PHE A 372 7.37 -11.44 5.21
C PHE A 372 7.01 -10.10 4.57
N LEU A 373 7.32 -9.02 5.27
CA LEU A 373 7.41 -7.66 4.74
C LEU A 373 8.90 -7.39 4.45
N GLY A 374 9.25 -7.29 3.17
CA GLY A 374 10.65 -7.40 2.73
C GLY A 374 11.28 -8.72 3.17
N SER A 375 12.59 -8.76 3.41
CA SER A 375 13.28 -9.96 3.93
C SER A 375 13.37 -10.01 5.47
N ALA A 376 13.16 -8.86 6.14
CA ALA A 376 13.53 -8.70 7.55
C ALA A 376 12.38 -8.93 8.54
N LEU A 377 11.13 -8.63 8.17
CA LEU A 377 10.00 -8.66 9.10
C LEU A 377 9.05 -9.80 8.74
N MET A 378 8.81 -10.74 9.66
CA MET A 378 7.82 -11.79 9.52
C MET A 378 6.59 -11.48 10.37
N ALA A 379 5.40 -11.54 9.78
CA ALA A 379 4.14 -11.32 10.46
C ALA A 379 3.27 -12.59 10.45
N ALA A 380 2.52 -12.78 11.54
CA ALA A 380 1.55 -13.85 11.71
C ALA A 380 0.26 -13.28 12.33
N PRO A 381 -0.59 -12.61 11.53
CA PRO A 381 -1.83 -12.01 12.04
C PRO A 381 -2.81 -13.07 12.56
N VAL A 382 -3.65 -12.68 13.53
CA VAL A 382 -4.79 -13.49 13.96
C VAL A 382 -5.89 -13.38 12.91
N MET A 383 -6.37 -14.53 12.40
CA MET A 383 -7.31 -14.59 11.28
C MET A 383 -8.60 -15.36 11.61
N THR A 384 -8.88 -15.56 12.89
CA THR A 384 -10.05 -16.30 13.40
C THR A 384 -10.60 -15.61 14.64
N ALA A 385 -11.92 -15.64 14.82
CA ALA A 385 -12.63 -15.03 15.93
C ALA A 385 -12.15 -15.50 17.30
N ASP A 386 -12.18 -14.60 18.28
CA ASP A 386 -12.02 -14.86 19.71
C ASP A 386 -10.68 -15.53 20.10
N MET A 387 -9.67 -15.38 19.23
CA MET A 387 -8.34 -15.94 19.45
C MET A 387 -7.35 -14.84 19.82
N SER A 388 -6.55 -15.09 20.86
CA SER A 388 -5.41 -14.26 21.25
C SER A 388 -4.07 -14.99 21.12
N LEU A 389 -4.11 -16.28 20.75
CA LEU A 389 -2.96 -17.13 20.52
C LEU A 389 -2.91 -17.53 19.04
N VAL A 390 -1.82 -17.20 18.36
CA VAL A 390 -1.56 -17.63 16.98
C VAL A 390 -0.48 -18.70 16.95
N LYS A 391 -0.70 -19.79 16.22
CA LYS A 391 0.32 -20.82 15.99
C LYS A 391 1.21 -20.37 14.83
N VAL A 392 2.48 -20.10 15.13
CA VAL A 392 3.45 -19.53 14.17
C VAL A 392 4.52 -20.56 13.86
N TYR A 393 4.76 -20.77 12.57
CA TYR A 393 5.89 -21.53 12.04
C TYR A 393 7.12 -20.63 11.92
N PHE A 394 8.24 -21.05 12.50
CA PHE A 394 9.52 -20.37 12.39
C PHE A 394 10.50 -21.23 11.56
N PRO A 395 10.82 -20.85 10.32
CA PRO A 395 11.83 -21.53 9.51
C PRO A 395 13.19 -21.63 10.22
N LYS A 396 14.15 -22.39 9.65
CA LYS A 396 15.46 -22.68 10.27
C LYS A 396 16.38 -21.45 10.27
N ASP A 397 16.02 -20.47 11.08
CA ASP A 397 16.69 -19.20 11.31
C ASP A 397 16.37 -18.70 12.73
N SER A 398 17.01 -17.61 13.14
CA SER A 398 16.69 -16.93 14.40
C SER A 398 15.71 -15.79 14.15
N PHE A 399 14.72 -15.66 15.03
CA PHE A 399 13.74 -14.58 15.00
C PHE A 399 13.63 -13.91 16.35
N TYR A 400 13.39 -12.61 16.36
CA TYR A 400 13.19 -11.82 17.58
C TYR A 400 11.82 -11.17 17.52
N ASN A 401 11.03 -11.26 18.58
CA ASN A 401 9.76 -10.55 18.65
C ASN A 401 10.00 -9.03 18.60
N PHE A 402 9.34 -8.34 17.67
CA PHE A 402 9.60 -6.92 17.38
C PHE A 402 9.35 -6.01 18.60
N PHE A 403 8.33 -6.31 19.40
CA PHE A 403 7.91 -5.48 20.53
C PHE A 403 8.67 -5.82 21.82
N SER A 404 8.62 -7.09 22.22
CA SER A 404 9.25 -7.57 23.47
C SER A 404 10.76 -7.76 23.37
N ARG A 405 11.30 -7.80 22.14
CA ARG A 405 12.72 -7.99 21.81
C ARG A 405 13.28 -9.36 22.20
N GLN A 406 12.43 -10.28 22.66
CA GLN A 406 12.84 -11.63 23.02
C GLN A 406 13.12 -12.45 21.77
N GLN A 407 14.17 -13.28 21.83
CA GLN A 407 14.43 -14.28 20.81
C GLN A 407 13.38 -15.39 20.89
N MET A 408 12.81 -15.76 19.74
CA MET A 408 11.86 -16.86 19.66
C MET A 408 12.60 -18.18 19.80
N SER A 409 12.21 -18.96 20.81
CA SER A 409 12.77 -20.28 21.09
C SER A 409 11.85 -21.33 20.48
N VAL A 410 12.24 -21.87 19.33
CA VAL A 410 11.52 -22.97 18.66
C VAL A 410 12.26 -24.29 18.86
N ASP A 411 11.49 -25.37 18.94
CA ASP A 411 12.05 -26.71 18.98
C ASP A 411 12.78 -27.00 17.65
N LYS A 412 13.89 -27.73 17.72
CA LYS A 412 14.70 -28.05 16.53
C LYS A 412 13.98 -29.03 15.59
N THR A 413 13.04 -29.79 16.12
CA THR A 413 12.25 -30.82 15.44
C THR A 413 10.83 -30.33 15.14
N ASP A 414 10.19 -29.61 16.07
CA ASP A 414 8.88 -28.96 15.87
C ASP A 414 9.01 -27.43 15.85
N ARG A 415 9.11 -26.88 14.65
CA ARG A 415 9.34 -25.45 14.40
C ARG A 415 8.09 -24.57 14.56
N TRP A 416 7.05 -25.07 15.20
CA TRP A 416 5.83 -24.33 15.53
C TRP A 416 5.83 -23.83 16.97
N LEU A 417 5.32 -22.63 17.19
CA LEU A 417 5.19 -22.03 18.51
C LEU A 417 3.89 -21.22 18.62
N GLY A 418 3.18 -21.37 19.74
CA GLY A 418 2.05 -20.50 20.09
C GLY A 418 2.55 -19.14 20.57
N VAL A 419 2.07 -18.06 19.95
CA VAL A 419 2.45 -16.68 20.29
C VAL A 419 1.20 -15.87 20.62
N LEU A 420 1.25 -15.13 21.72
CA LEU A 420 0.19 -14.22 22.10
C LEU A 420 0.21 -12.96 21.22
N ALA A 421 -0.94 -12.61 20.66
CA ALA A 421 -1.18 -11.39 19.88
C ALA A 421 -2.45 -10.69 20.41
N SER A 422 -2.26 -9.59 21.12
CA SER A 422 -3.37 -8.75 21.58
C SER A 422 -4.08 -8.08 20.39
N GLU A 423 -5.22 -7.46 20.63
CA GLU A 423 -5.95 -6.65 19.63
C GLU A 423 -5.18 -5.40 19.18
N TYR A 424 -4.22 -4.92 19.99
CA TYR A 424 -3.45 -3.71 19.67
C TYR A 424 -2.24 -3.97 18.79
N GLN A 425 -1.64 -5.17 18.83
CA GLN A 425 -0.42 -5.45 18.08
C GLN A 425 -0.46 -6.82 17.38
N PRO A 426 -0.04 -6.92 16.11
CA PRO A 426 0.12 -8.20 15.43
C PRO A 426 1.29 -9.01 16.04
N ALA A 427 1.32 -10.32 15.79
CA ALA A 427 2.55 -11.08 15.98
C ALA A 427 3.54 -10.69 14.86
N LEU A 428 4.59 -9.96 15.24
CA LEU A 428 5.60 -9.42 14.34
C LEU A 428 7.00 -9.75 14.85
N PHE A 429 7.87 -10.21 13.96
CA PHE A 429 9.21 -10.70 14.29
C PHE A 429 10.25 -10.13 13.33
N ILE A 430 11.44 -9.83 13.85
CA ILE A 430 12.61 -9.48 13.07
C ILE A 430 13.44 -10.74 12.85
N ARG A 431 13.70 -11.08 11.59
CA ARG A 431 14.62 -12.14 11.19
C ARG A 431 16.06 -11.72 11.49
N ALA A 432 16.84 -12.60 12.10
CA ALA A 432 18.26 -12.38 12.34
C ALA A 432 19.01 -12.07 11.04
N GLY A 433 20.09 -11.28 11.15
CA GLY A 433 20.84 -10.82 9.98
C GLY A 433 20.36 -9.50 9.40
N HIS A 434 19.32 -8.87 9.96
CA HIS A 434 18.72 -7.66 9.42
C HIS A 434 18.77 -6.47 10.39
N ILE A 435 18.85 -5.27 9.82
CA ILE A 435 18.69 -3.99 10.51
C ILE A 435 17.44 -3.31 9.96
N VAL A 436 16.46 -3.06 10.83
CA VAL A 436 15.20 -2.40 10.47
C VAL A 436 15.22 -0.95 10.99
N PRO A 437 15.22 0.06 10.10
CA PRO A 437 15.09 1.46 10.49
C PRO A 437 13.65 1.74 10.92
N VAL A 438 13.47 2.42 12.05
CA VAL A 438 12.16 2.80 12.56
C VAL A 438 12.16 4.22 13.10
N ARG A 439 11.00 4.88 13.08
CA ARG A 439 10.82 6.22 13.66
C ARG A 439 9.72 6.24 14.71
N ARG A 440 9.77 7.23 15.59
CA ARG A 440 8.62 7.53 16.45
C ARG A 440 7.48 8.07 15.57
N PRO A 441 6.26 7.50 15.66
CA PRO A 441 5.16 7.90 14.79
C PRO A 441 4.59 9.25 15.22
N ASN A 442 4.03 9.99 14.26
CA ASN A 442 3.30 11.23 14.48
C ASN A 442 2.02 11.25 13.63
N VAL A 443 1.23 12.32 13.69
CA VAL A 443 -0.10 12.39 13.04
C VAL A 443 -0.06 12.51 11.51
N THR A 444 1.10 12.84 10.92
CA THR A 444 1.35 12.83 9.47
C THR A 444 2.73 12.27 9.15
N VAL A 445 2.96 11.87 7.90
CA VAL A 445 4.25 11.37 7.42
C VAL A 445 5.31 12.45 7.59
N ALA A 446 5.03 13.68 7.16
CA ALA A 446 5.97 14.80 7.28
C ALA A 446 6.40 15.07 8.74
N LEU A 447 5.48 14.99 9.71
CA LEU A 447 5.82 15.14 11.12
C LEU A 447 6.56 13.92 11.69
N THR A 448 6.31 12.74 11.14
CA THR A 448 7.01 11.50 11.51
C THR A 448 8.46 11.55 11.03
N GLN A 449 8.69 12.01 9.79
CA GLN A 449 10.02 12.09 9.18
C GLN A 449 10.98 13.05 9.91
N LYS A 450 10.44 14.05 10.63
CA LYS A 450 11.21 14.93 11.52
C LYS A 450 11.79 14.22 12.74
N ASN A 451 11.23 13.08 13.14
CA ASN A 451 11.78 12.31 14.25
C ASN A 451 13.06 11.60 13.81
N PRO A 452 14.10 11.56 14.67
CA PRO A 452 15.30 10.79 14.40
C PRO A 452 15.02 9.28 14.34
N PHE A 453 15.89 8.56 13.66
CA PHE A 453 15.82 7.11 13.51
C PHE A 453 16.22 6.37 14.78
N SER A 454 15.52 5.28 15.04
CA SER A 454 16.01 4.16 15.83
C SER A 454 16.34 2.99 14.90
N LEU A 455 17.46 2.31 15.13
CA LEU A 455 17.85 1.12 14.35
C LEU A 455 17.66 -0.14 15.20
N MET A 456 16.78 -1.04 14.75
CA MET A 456 16.60 -2.38 15.34
C MET A 456 17.55 -3.35 14.65
N VAL A 457 18.60 -3.79 15.35
CA VAL A 457 19.69 -4.63 14.83
C VAL A 457 19.50 -6.06 15.35
N ALA A 458 18.95 -6.95 14.53
CA ALA A 458 18.76 -8.35 14.88
C ALA A 458 19.98 -9.17 14.42
N THR A 459 20.83 -9.61 15.34
CA THR A 459 22.07 -10.30 14.96
C THR A 459 21.82 -11.76 14.62
N LYS A 460 22.52 -12.26 13.60
CA LYS A 460 22.72 -13.69 13.37
C LYS A 460 24.00 -14.18 14.05
N LYS A 461 24.16 -15.51 14.12
CA LYS A 461 25.40 -16.12 14.63
C LYS A 461 26.61 -15.63 13.81
N ALA A 462 27.71 -15.36 14.51
CA ALA A 462 28.92 -14.87 13.87
C ALA A 462 29.49 -15.90 12.89
N ASP A 463 29.73 -15.45 11.66
CA ASP A 463 30.47 -16.16 10.61
C ASP A 463 31.67 -15.29 10.21
N LYS A 464 32.84 -15.91 10.00
CA LYS A 464 34.09 -15.18 9.82
C LYS A 464 33.99 -14.24 8.62
N GLY A 465 34.27 -12.95 8.86
CA GLY A 465 34.28 -11.92 7.82
C GLY A 465 32.92 -11.45 7.33
N LYS A 466 31.81 -12.00 7.83
CA LYS A 466 30.46 -11.59 7.44
C LYS A 466 29.83 -10.66 8.48
N PRO A 467 29.02 -9.68 8.04
CA PRO A 467 28.23 -8.86 8.96
C PRO A 467 27.22 -9.74 9.72
N LEU A 468 27.00 -9.39 10.98
CA LEU A 468 25.99 -9.98 11.85
C LEU A 468 24.58 -9.49 11.53
N ALA A 469 24.47 -8.28 10.98
CA ALA A 469 23.23 -7.74 10.46
C ALA A 469 23.51 -6.68 9.39
N GLN A 470 22.60 -6.54 8.42
CA GLN A 470 22.65 -5.50 7.39
C GLN A 470 21.28 -4.87 7.20
N GLY A 471 21.25 -3.60 6.81
CA GLY A 471 20.03 -2.91 6.43
C GLY A 471 20.31 -1.82 5.41
N LEU A 472 19.24 -1.34 4.81
CA LEU A 472 19.24 -0.26 3.84
C LEU A 472 18.16 0.74 4.26
N VAL A 473 18.44 2.02 4.05
CA VAL A 473 17.44 3.09 4.16
C VAL A 473 17.44 3.88 2.87
N TYR A 474 16.26 4.04 2.29
CA TYR A 474 15.98 5.00 1.21
C TYR A 474 15.15 6.15 1.77
N ILE A 475 15.55 7.39 1.49
CA ILE A 475 14.86 8.62 1.90
C ILE A 475 14.77 9.55 0.70
N ASP A 476 13.59 10.06 0.39
CA ASP A 476 13.35 11.08 -0.63
C ASP A 476 12.49 12.21 -0.05
N ASP A 477 12.08 13.14 -0.91
CA ASP A 477 11.14 14.23 -0.54
C ASP A 477 9.67 13.80 -0.58
N GLY A 478 9.38 12.54 -0.96
CA GLY A 478 8.05 11.95 -1.08
C GLY A 478 7.17 12.52 -2.20
N VAL A 479 7.69 13.41 -3.05
CA VAL A 479 6.90 14.10 -4.09
C VAL A 479 7.60 14.17 -5.45
N SER A 480 8.91 13.99 -5.55
CA SER A 480 9.66 14.11 -6.80
C SER A 480 10.11 12.75 -7.32
N MET A 481 10.00 12.51 -8.62
CA MET A 481 10.30 11.19 -9.22
C MET A 481 11.79 10.81 -9.28
N GLU A 482 12.73 11.76 -9.15
CA GLU A 482 14.18 11.50 -9.35
C GLU A 482 15.05 11.95 -8.16
N THR A 483 14.48 12.04 -6.95
CA THR A 483 15.22 12.49 -5.77
C THR A 483 15.31 11.37 -4.75
N GLY A 484 16.47 11.25 -4.09
CA GLY A 484 16.63 10.29 -3.02
C GLY A 484 18.05 10.11 -2.53
N PHE A 485 18.12 9.67 -1.27
CA PHE A 485 19.29 9.36 -0.50
C PHE A 485 19.26 7.90 -0.08
N LYS A 486 20.39 7.20 -0.23
CA LYS A 486 20.57 5.82 0.23
C LYS A 486 21.66 5.74 1.29
N ALA A 487 21.36 5.08 2.40
CA ALA A 487 22.35 4.69 3.42
C ALA A 487 22.34 3.18 3.62
N GLU A 488 23.51 2.56 3.41
CA GLU A 488 23.75 1.17 3.81
C GLU A 488 24.22 1.12 5.26
N ILE A 489 23.70 0.17 6.01
CA ILE A 489 24.03 -0.02 7.42
C ILE A 489 24.50 -1.45 7.61
N SER A 490 25.66 -1.62 8.23
CA SER A 490 26.21 -2.95 8.55
C SER A 490 26.64 -3.02 10.00
N PHE A 491 26.32 -4.14 10.66
CA PHE A 491 26.78 -4.43 12.01
C PHE A 491 27.67 -5.66 11.99
N ARG A 492 28.89 -5.55 12.51
CA ARG A 492 29.90 -6.62 12.46
C ARG A 492 30.63 -6.78 13.80
N LYS A 493 31.16 -7.99 14.00
CA LYS A 493 32.17 -8.24 15.03
C LYS A 493 33.53 -7.87 14.47
N GLU A 494 34.31 -7.04 15.16
CA GLU A 494 35.68 -6.75 14.75
C GLU A 494 36.58 -7.97 15.01
N PRO A 495 37.58 -8.22 14.14
CA PRO A 495 38.55 -9.28 14.38
C PRO A 495 39.29 -9.05 15.70
N TYR A 496 39.50 -10.13 16.45
CA TYR A 496 40.40 -10.09 17.58
C TYR A 496 41.82 -9.81 17.09
N THR A 497 42.49 -8.84 17.69
CA THR A 497 43.91 -8.56 17.44
C THR A 497 44.63 -8.38 18.76
N THR A 498 45.95 -8.62 18.82
CA THR A 498 46.75 -8.34 20.02
C THR A 498 46.67 -6.88 20.46
N LYS A 499 46.32 -5.96 19.54
CA LYS A 499 46.06 -4.53 19.81
C LYS A 499 44.63 -4.23 20.26
N ASN A 500 43.69 -5.16 20.10
CA ASN A 500 42.29 -5.03 20.53
C ASN A 500 41.82 -6.34 21.18
N PRO A 501 42.24 -6.62 22.43
CA PRO A 501 41.91 -7.85 23.14
C PRO A 501 40.44 -7.91 23.61
N GLU A 502 39.75 -6.77 23.62
CA GLU A 502 38.36 -6.68 24.05
C GLU A 502 37.39 -7.08 22.92
N LYS A 503 36.25 -7.68 23.29
CA LYS A 503 35.23 -8.06 22.30
C LYS A 503 34.60 -6.79 21.72
N THR A 504 35.03 -6.41 20.53
CA THR A 504 34.58 -5.19 19.86
C THR A 504 33.58 -5.50 18.75
N TYR A 505 32.51 -4.71 18.69
CA TYR A 505 31.54 -4.69 17.61
C TYR A 505 31.49 -3.29 16.99
N ALA A 506 31.16 -3.23 15.70
CA ALA A 506 31.05 -1.97 14.97
C ALA A 506 29.76 -1.95 14.15
N LEU A 507 28.98 -0.88 14.31
CA LEU A 507 27.94 -0.48 13.36
C LEU A 507 28.52 0.58 12.42
N GLU A 508 28.47 0.34 11.12
CA GLU A 508 28.91 1.29 10.10
C GLU A 508 27.71 1.77 9.28
N ILE A 509 27.57 3.09 9.17
CA ILE A 509 26.62 3.80 8.31
C ILE A 509 27.41 4.35 7.12
N LEU A 510 27.01 3.95 5.91
CA LEU A 510 27.64 4.35 4.66
C LEU A 510 26.61 5.02 3.74
N PRO A 511 26.63 6.36 3.64
CA PRO A 511 25.97 7.09 2.57
C PRO A 511 26.47 6.62 1.19
N LYS A 512 25.57 6.30 0.26
CA LYS A 512 25.95 5.81 -1.09
C LYS A 512 25.69 6.79 -2.22
N THR A 513 24.62 7.57 -2.15
CA THR A 513 24.23 8.48 -3.24
C THR A 513 23.46 9.65 -2.67
N GLN A 514 23.91 10.88 -2.94
CA GLN A 514 23.13 12.11 -2.81
C GLN A 514 22.77 12.54 -4.24
N SER A 515 21.52 12.30 -4.65
CA SER A 515 21.05 12.77 -5.95
C SER A 515 20.61 14.24 -5.91
N THR A 516 20.26 14.80 -4.74
CA THR A 516 19.87 16.21 -4.62
C THR A 516 20.24 16.87 -3.28
N PRO A 517 20.45 18.22 -3.25
CA PRO A 517 20.70 19.00 -2.03
C PRO A 517 19.47 19.20 -1.11
N ASN A 518 18.26 18.86 -1.58
CA ASN A 518 16.99 19.27 -0.94
C ASN A 518 16.31 18.20 -0.09
N ALA A 519 16.73 16.94 -0.15
CA ALA A 519 16.28 15.99 0.86
C ALA A 519 16.89 16.42 2.21
N GLU A 520 16.14 16.35 3.30
CA GLU A 520 16.73 16.49 4.65
C GLU A 520 17.65 15.27 4.89
N VAL A 521 18.84 15.25 4.28
CA VAL A 521 19.78 14.11 4.32
C VAL A 521 20.36 13.94 5.73
N ASN A 522 20.21 14.94 6.60
CA ASN A 522 20.82 14.97 7.93
C ASN A 522 19.86 14.58 9.06
N VAL A 523 18.96 13.61 8.83
CA VAL A 523 18.15 13.06 9.93
C VAL A 523 19.02 12.22 10.85
N GLY A 524 18.97 12.53 12.14
CA GLY A 524 19.73 11.87 13.19
C GLY A 524 19.36 10.40 13.37
N VAL A 525 20.31 9.59 13.84
CA VAL A 525 20.07 8.27 14.44
C VAL A 525 20.18 8.42 15.95
N GLU A 526 19.04 8.48 16.65
CA GLU A 526 19.01 8.73 18.10
C GLU A 526 19.34 7.47 18.93
N LYS A 527 19.03 6.29 18.38
CA LYS A 527 18.98 5.05 19.16
C LYS A 527 19.36 3.81 18.37
N LEU A 528 20.09 2.91 19.02
CA LEU A 528 20.33 1.55 18.57
C LEU A 528 19.70 0.56 19.55
N VAL A 529 19.06 -0.47 19.01
CA VAL A 529 18.57 -1.62 19.77
C VAL A 529 19.15 -2.87 19.14
N ILE A 530 20.17 -3.45 19.78
CA ILE A 530 20.90 -4.61 19.27
C ILE A 530 20.43 -5.86 20.01
N LEU A 531 19.96 -6.86 19.28
CA LEU A 531 19.35 -8.08 19.80
C LEU A 531 20.27 -9.28 19.52
N GLY A 532 20.47 -10.16 20.50
CA GLY A 532 21.13 -11.46 20.28
C GLY A 532 22.66 -11.43 20.31
N LEU A 533 23.27 -10.55 21.10
CA LEU A 533 24.73 -10.48 21.19
C LEU A 533 25.35 -11.66 21.97
N GLY A 534 24.60 -12.28 22.89
CA GLY A 534 25.08 -13.36 23.76
C GLY A 534 26.27 -12.98 24.63
N ILE A 535 26.46 -11.68 24.92
CA ILE A 535 27.57 -11.18 25.73
C ILE A 535 27.21 -11.18 27.22
N HIS A 536 25.93 -10.95 27.54
CA HIS A 536 25.42 -10.91 28.92
C HIS A 536 26.29 -10.06 29.85
N LYS A 537 26.73 -8.90 29.38
CA LYS A 537 27.51 -7.91 30.13
C LYS A 537 27.29 -6.53 29.50
N ALA A 538 27.33 -5.47 30.29
CA ALA A 538 27.29 -4.11 29.77
C ALA A 538 28.60 -3.77 29.01
N PRO A 539 28.53 -2.95 27.93
CA PRO A 539 29.72 -2.42 27.28
C PRO A 539 30.60 -1.64 28.27
N THR A 540 31.91 -1.72 28.11
CA THR A 540 32.89 -0.87 28.80
C THR A 540 32.95 0.53 28.19
N SER A 541 32.74 0.61 26.86
CA SER A 541 32.66 1.88 26.15
C SER A 541 31.84 1.79 24.86
N VAL A 542 31.23 2.91 24.49
CA VAL A 542 30.58 3.12 23.20
C VAL A 542 31.13 4.42 22.61
N ARG A 543 31.60 4.38 21.36
CA ARG A 543 32.14 5.54 20.65
C ARG A 543 31.57 5.64 19.25
N ALA A 544 31.08 6.82 18.87
CA ALA A 544 30.70 7.13 17.50
C ALA A 544 31.82 7.96 16.85
N ASN A 545 32.56 7.36 15.91
CA ASN A 545 33.81 7.91 15.39
C ASN A 545 34.78 8.28 16.54
N LYS A 546 35.06 9.58 16.74
CA LYS A 546 35.91 10.08 17.84
C LYS A 546 35.12 10.50 19.09
N CYS A 547 33.80 10.59 19.01
CA CYS A 547 32.94 11.00 20.11
C CYS A 547 32.66 9.82 21.05
N SER A 548 32.78 10.04 22.36
CA SER A 548 32.42 9.03 23.37
C SER A 548 30.98 9.27 23.82
N VAL A 549 30.21 8.19 23.92
CA VAL A 549 28.82 8.21 24.40
C VAL A 549 28.83 7.99 25.90
N ASP A 550 28.02 8.76 26.63
CA ASP A 550 27.97 8.71 28.08
C ASP A 550 27.47 7.34 28.59
N LYS A 551 27.96 6.93 29.76
CA LYS A 551 27.68 5.59 30.34
C LYS A 551 26.21 5.36 30.66
N ASP A 552 25.47 6.43 30.97
CA ASP A 552 24.03 6.42 31.25
C ASP A 552 23.18 6.24 29.97
N SER A 553 23.79 6.45 28.80
CA SER A 553 23.14 6.40 27.50
C SER A 553 23.22 5.01 26.85
N TYR A 554 23.69 3.99 27.57
CA TYR A 554 23.57 2.60 27.12
C TYR A 554 23.29 1.62 28.25
N VAL A 555 22.42 0.65 27.96
CA VAL A 555 21.99 -0.36 28.94
C VAL A 555 21.86 -1.73 28.28
N TYR A 556 22.43 -2.76 28.92
CA TYR A 556 22.21 -4.15 28.55
C TYR A 556 21.02 -4.72 29.33
N LYS A 557 20.07 -5.31 28.62
CA LYS A 557 18.91 -5.99 29.19
C LYS A 557 19.12 -7.50 29.07
N PHE A 558 19.49 -8.13 30.18
CA PHE A 558 19.85 -9.56 30.23
C PHE A 558 18.68 -10.48 29.83
N LYS A 559 17.46 -10.19 30.30
CA LYS A 559 16.27 -11.01 30.03
C LYS A 559 15.93 -11.14 28.53
N THR A 560 16.22 -10.10 27.76
CA THR A 560 15.92 -10.03 26.32
C THR A 560 17.18 -10.16 25.46
N ASP A 561 18.34 -10.38 26.07
CA ASP A 561 19.66 -10.35 25.42
C ASP A 561 19.84 -9.16 24.46
N SER A 562 19.52 -7.96 24.95
CA SER A 562 19.51 -6.76 24.11
C SER A 562 20.33 -5.61 24.69
N LEU A 563 21.15 -4.97 23.86
CA LEU A 563 21.83 -3.70 24.17
C LEU A 563 21.03 -2.54 23.58
N ILE A 564 20.73 -1.54 24.40
CA ILE A 564 20.10 -0.29 23.97
C ILE A 564 21.13 0.82 24.13
N VAL A 565 21.37 1.59 23.07
CA VAL A 565 22.19 2.81 23.08
C VAL A 565 21.30 3.97 22.64
N THR A 566 21.29 5.08 23.37
CA THR A 566 20.47 6.27 23.12
C THR A 566 21.32 7.53 23.00
N ASN A 567 20.70 8.67 22.72
CA ASN A 567 21.32 9.99 22.67
C ASN A 567 22.46 10.12 21.64
N LEU A 568 22.51 9.24 20.64
CA LEU A 568 23.59 9.22 19.65
C LEU A 568 23.60 10.49 18.78
N THR A 569 22.43 10.96 18.37
CA THR A 569 22.31 12.25 17.67
C THR A 569 22.67 13.42 18.57
N THR A 570 22.17 13.47 19.81
CA THR A 570 22.35 14.64 20.69
C THR A 570 23.77 14.75 21.25
N GLN A 571 24.46 13.62 21.51
CA GLN A 571 25.84 13.63 22.03
C GLN A 571 26.90 13.63 20.93
N CYS A 572 26.67 12.87 19.84
CA CYS A 572 27.69 12.62 18.82
C CYS A 572 27.28 12.99 17.39
N ASN A 573 26.14 13.67 17.22
CA ASN A 573 25.59 14.10 15.93
C ASN A 573 25.41 12.96 14.92
N VAL A 574 25.26 11.71 15.38
CA VAL A 574 25.08 10.56 14.47
C VAL A 574 23.85 10.78 13.61
N SER A 575 24.04 10.69 12.29
CA SER A 575 22.99 10.83 11.27
C SER A 575 23.20 9.85 10.13
N LEU A 576 22.16 9.62 9.33
CA LEU A 576 22.28 8.76 8.15
C LEU A 576 23.06 9.44 7.01
N GLY A 577 23.08 10.77 6.96
CA GLY A 577 23.71 11.54 5.88
C GLY A 577 25.23 11.58 5.88
N SER A 578 25.88 11.08 6.93
CA SER A 578 27.33 11.07 7.07
C SER A 578 27.85 9.68 7.42
N LYS A 579 29.13 9.44 7.10
CA LYS A 579 29.79 8.19 7.47
C LYS A 579 30.02 8.14 8.99
N TYR A 580 29.48 7.11 9.63
CA TYR A 580 29.69 6.85 11.05
C TYR A 580 30.12 5.41 11.30
N ILE A 581 31.06 5.23 12.23
CA ILE A 581 31.41 3.94 12.82
C ILE A 581 31.13 4.04 14.33
N ILE A 582 30.14 3.29 14.80
CA ILE A 582 29.79 3.18 16.22
C ILE A 582 30.44 1.92 16.76
N LYS A 583 31.52 2.08 17.52
CA LYS A 583 32.25 1.00 18.18
C LYS A 583 31.70 0.75 19.57
N ILE A 584 31.48 -0.53 19.88
CA ILE A 584 30.94 -1.01 21.15
C ILE A 584 31.93 -2.05 21.68
N VAL A 585 32.47 -1.81 22.87
CA VAL A 585 33.54 -2.62 23.46
C VAL A 585 33.06 -3.24 24.77
N PHE A 586 33.40 -4.50 25.04
CA PHE A 586 32.89 -5.30 26.17
C PHE A 586 33.99 -5.96 27.01
#